data_AF-A0A916ZG31-F1
#
_entry.id   AF-A0A916ZG31-F1
#
_cell.length_a   1.000
_cell.length_b   1.000
_cell.length_c   1.000
_cell.angle_alpha   90.00
_cell.angle_beta   90.00
_cell.angle_gamma   90.00
#
_symmetry.space_group_name_H-M   'P 1'
#
loop_
_entity.id
_entity.type
_entity.pdbx_description
1 polymer ?
#
loop_
_entity_poly.entity_id
_entity_poly.type
_entity_poly.pdbx_seq_one_letter_code
_entity_poly.pdbx_strand_id
1 'polypeptide(L)'
;MIVWKQNWITAAAAGIILAAAVPGFARAAEVMPPASPSSSQEDSKEIRQWDGRDHHKHGGRDHEKFRMRRLTEAAQYFGIETAGKDAKQLSEELKAARKADEAKWKRFVAEQEAKHLVRLQTFAKKLGIATEGKDAKQLRKEIRERCKESRTRQESGGKVEAHDRDKLKKTE
;
A
#
# COMPACT_ATOMS: atom_id res chain seq x y z
N MET A 1 42.73 24.53 21.20
CA MET A 1 43.01 23.48 20.19
C MET A 1 43.63 22.30 20.91
N ILE A 2 42.91 21.20 21.03
CA ILE A 2 43.41 19.97 21.65
C ILE A 2 43.27 18.88 20.59
N VAL A 3 44.41 18.46 20.05
CA VAL A 3 44.56 17.43 19.02
C VAL A 3 44.87 16.13 19.75
N TRP A 4 44.02 15.12 19.62
CA TRP A 4 44.33 13.76 20.07
C TRP A 4 44.44 12.85 18.85
N LYS A 5 45.68 12.43 18.55
CA LYS A 5 46.03 11.30 17.70
C LYS A 5 46.15 10.05 18.58
N GLN A 6 45.73 8.87 18.10
CA GLN A 6 46.61 7.70 17.84
C GLN A 6 45.80 6.49 17.30
N ASN A 7 46.41 5.80 16.33
CA ASN A 7 46.02 4.56 15.62
C ASN A 7 45.82 3.33 16.52
N TRP A 8 45.18 2.27 15.97
CA TRP A 8 45.78 0.92 15.81
C TRP A 8 45.27 0.19 14.55
N ILE A 9 46.19 -0.57 13.93
CA ILE A 9 46.10 -1.29 12.66
C ILE A 9 46.26 -2.80 12.95
N THR A 10 45.55 -3.64 12.16
CA THR A 10 45.76 -5.08 11.80
C THR A 10 45.68 -6.18 12.86
N ALA A 11 44.95 -7.26 12.53
CA ALA A 11 45.50 -8.56 12.05
C ALA A 11 44.35 -9.59 11.85
N ALA A 12 44.22 -10.21 10.66
CA ALA A 12 44.49 -11.64 10.35
C ALA A 12 43.32 -12.60 10.70
N ALA A 13 43.03 -13.73 10.06
CA ALA A 13 43.39 -14.41 8.80
C ALA A 13 42.55 -15.73 8.74
N ALA A 14 42.35 -16.30 7.54
CA ALA A 14 42.06 -17.73 7.21
C ALA A 14 40.79 -18.42 7.79
N GLY A 15 40.10 -19.35 7.12
CA GLY A 15 40.28 -20.00 5.82
C GLY A 15 39.29 -21.17 5.60
N ILE A 16 39.36 -21.71 4.37
CA ILE A 16 39.14 -23.10 3.92
C ILE A 16 37.70 -23.61 3.64
N ILE A 17 37.61 -24.06 2.39
CA ILE A 17 36.57 -24.68 1.57
C ILE A 17 36.31 -26.15 2.00
N LEU A 18 35.09 -26.67 1.86
CA LEU A 18 34.92 -28.02 1.32
C LEU A 18 33.55 -28.21 0.64
N ALA A 19 33.60 -28.50 -0.67
CA ALA A 19 32.48 -28.97 -1.47
C ALA A 19 32.38 -30.49 -1.37
N ALA A 20 31.17 -31.03 -1.22
CA ALA A 20 30.91 -32.46 -1.38
C ALA A 20 29.77 -32.64 -2.39
N ALA A 21 30.14 -33.12 -3.58
CA ALA A 21 29.24 -33.66 -4.57
C ALA A 21 28.87 -35.10 -4.21
N VAL A 22 27.59 -35.48 -4.31
CA VAL A 22 27.17 -36.88 -4.29
C VAL A 22 26.36 -37.16 -5.58
N PRO A 23 26.70 -38.21 -6.34
CA PRO A 23 26.17 -38.46 -7.68
C PRO A 23 24.81 -39.17 -7.68
N GLY A 24 24.13 -39.05 -8.83
CA GLY A 24 22.80 -39.54 -9.09
C GLY A 24 22.61 -41.06 -9.03
N PHE A 25 21.40 -41.44 -8.62
CA PHE A 25 20.82 -42.74 -8.87
C PHE A 25 19.85 -42.62 -10.04
N ALA A 26 20.21 -43.23 -11.17
CA ALA A 26 19.25 -43.72 -12.14
C ALA A 26 18.89 -45.16 -11.75
N ARG A 27 17.60 -45.48 -11.59
CA ARG A 27 17.16 -46.87 -11.71
C ARG A 27 15.70 -47.01 -12.13
N ALA A 28 15.59 -47.63 -13.30
CA ALA A 28 14.56 -48.57 -13.77
C ALA A 28 13.10 -48.14 -13.81
N ALA A 29 12.59 -48.13 -15.04
CA ALA A 29 11.20 -48.40 -15.36
C ALA A 29 10.78 -49.77 -14.81
N GLU A 30 9.60 -49.82 -14.19
CA GLU A 30 8.78 -51.02 -14.16
C GLU A 30 7.39 -50.69 -14.71
N VAL A 31 7.03 -51.51 -15.69
CA VAL A 31 5.75 -51.59 -16.37
C VAL A 31 4.79 -52.38 -15.47
N MET A 32 3.57 -51.90 -15.22
CA MET A 32 2.32 -52.65 -15.50
C MET A 32 1.01 -51.89 -15.14
N PRO A 33 -0.10 -52.12 -15.88
CA PRO A 33 -1.45 -51.53 -15.72
C PRO A 33 -2.47 -52.55 -15.13
N PRO A 34 -3.81 -52.44 -15.30
CA PRO A 34 -4.79 -51.37 -15.01
C PRO A 34 -5.93 -51.85 -14.05
N ALA A 35 -6.49 -50.99 -13.19
CA ALA A 35 -7.83 -51.20 -12.62
C ALA A 35 -8.42 -49.91 -12.01
N SER A 36 -9.49 -49.40 -12.61
CA SER A 36 -10.50 -48.51 -11.99
C SER A 36 -11.36 -49.31 -10.98
N PRO A 37 -12.32 -48.74 -10.23
CA PRO A 37 -12.77 -47.33 -10.16
C PRO A 37 -12.90 -46.81 -8.71
N SER A 38 -13.24 -45.53 -8.57
CA SER A 38 -14.18 -45.00 -7.56
C SER A 38 -13.69 -43.75 -6.82
N SER A 39 -14.55 -42.75 -6.95
CA SER A 39 -14.85 -41.73 -5.96
C SER A 39 -13.91 -40.53 -5.86
N SER A 40 -14.56 -39.39 -6.12
CA SER A 40 -14.44 -38.14 -5.38
C SER A 40 -13.51 -37.08 -5.95
N GLN A 41 -14.13 -35.91 -6.15
CA GLN A 41 -13.56 -34.59 -6.37
C GLN A 41 -13.06 -34.30 -7.79
N GLU A 42 -14.03 -34.19 -8.69
CA GLU A 42 -14.03 -33.02 -9.59
C GLU A 42 -14.26 -31.77 -8.74
N ASP A 43 -13.19 -31.26 -8.12
CA ASP A 43 -13.13 -29.89 -7.63
C ASP A 43 -13.25 -28.98 -8.85
N SER A 44 -14.50 -28.59 -9.10
CA SER A 44 -14.91 -27.57 -10.03
C SER A 44 -14.15 -26.29 -9.69
N LYS A 45 -13.04 -26.06 -10.41
CA LYS A 45 -12.44 -24.74 -10.55
C LYS A 45 -13.42 -23.89 -11.36
N GLU A 46 -14.47 -23.46 -10.69
CA GLU A 46 -15.22 -22.26 -11.06
C GLU A 46 -14.23 -21.10 -10.93
N ILE A 47 -13.49 -20.86 -12.02
CA ILE A 47 -12.80 -19.60 -12.22
C ILE A 47 -13.90 -18.56 -12.18
N ARG A 48 -14.08 -17.94 -11.02
CA ARG A 48 -14.84 -16.71 -10.87
C ARG A 48 -14.27 -15.72 -11.88
N GLN A 49 -14.99 -15.61 -12.99
CA GLN A 49 -14.86 -14.60 -14.01
C GLN A 49 -14.86 -13.26 -13.26
N TRP A 50 -13.67 -12.68 -13.11
CA TRP A 50 -13.51 -11.40 -12.45
C TRP A 50 -13.96 -10.35 -13.46
N ASP A 51 -15.25 -10.09 -13.46
CA ASP A 51 -15.89 -9.06 -14.26
C ASP A 51 -15.19 -7.74 -13.97
N GLY A 52 -14.68 -7.12 -15.04
CA GLY A 52 -13.79 -5.97 -15.04
C GLY A 52 -14.23 -4.92 -14.02
N ARG A 53 -13.56 -4.94 -12.88
CA ARG A 53 -13.80 -4.00 -11.79
C ARG A 53 -13.35 -2.63 -12.27
N ASP A 54 -14.33 -1.79 -12.58
CA ASP A 54 -14.22 -0.37 -12.87
C ASP A 54 -13.00 0.26 -12.16
N HIS A 55 -11.90 0.39 -12.90
CA HIS A 55 -10.76 1.18 -12.49
C HIS A 55 -11.21 2.63 -12.63
N HIS A 56 -11.86 3.16 -11.59
CA HIS A 56 -12.21 4.58 -11.53
C HIS A 56 -10.98 5.43 -11.89
N LYS A 57 -11.01 5.99 -13.11
CA LYS A 57 -10.12 7.05 -13.58
C LYS A 57 -10.37 8.28 -12.70
N HIS A 58 -9.81 8.29 -11.50
CA HIS A 58 -9.78 9.49 -10.66
C HIS A 58 -8.90 10.52 -11.37
N GLY A 59 -9.54 11.54 -11.94
CA GLY A 59 -8.99 12.46 -12.91
C GLY A 59 -7.72 13.21 -12.45
N GLY A 60 -6.82 13.40 -13.41
CA GLY A 60 -5.46 13.92 -13.19
C GLY A 60 -5.33 15.35 -12.64
N ARG A 61 -6.42 16.14 -12.59
CA ARG A 61 -6.35 17.54 -12.11
C ARG A 61 -6.14 17.66 -10.60
N ASP A 62 -6.80 16.83 -9.80
CA ASP A 62 -6.58 16.85 -8.36
C ASP A 62 -5.24 16.19 -8.02
N HIS A 63 -4.86 15.16 -8.77
CA HIS A 63 -3.60 14.47 -8.57
C HIS A 63 -2.39 15.41 -8.70
N GLU A 64 -2.38 16.29 -9.69
CA GLU A 64 -1.30 17.26 -9.89
C GLU A 64 -1.21 18.29 -8.75
N LYS A 65 -2.35 18.83 -8.30
CA LYS A 65 -2.40 19.75 -7.16
C LYS A 65 -1.92 19.09 -5.87
N PHE A 66 -2.38 17.87 -5.59
CA PHE A 66 -1.93 17.10 -4.43
C PHE A 66 -0.44 16.78 -4.52
N ARG A 67 0.06 16.42 -5.70
CA ARG A 67 1.49 16.17 -5.94
C ARG A 67 2.31 17.43 -5.72
N MET A 68 1.90 18.57 -6.27
CA MET A 68 2.56 19.86 -6.07
C MET A 68 2.61 20.25 -4.60
N ARG A 69 1.48 20.18 -3.89
CA ARG A 69 1.42 20.48 -2.45
C ARG A 69 2.42 19.65 -1.64
N ARG A 70 2.58 18.36 -1.97
CA ARG A 70 3.56 17.47 -1.31
C ARG A 70 5.01 17.84 -1.66
N LEU A 71 5.29 18.16 -2.92
CA LEU A 71 6.63 18.58 -3.35
C LEU A 71 7.02 19.91 -2.71
N THR A 72 6.11 20.88 -2.63
CA THR A 72 6.32 22.16 -1.96
C THR A 72 6.60 21.97 -0.46
N GLU A 73 5.81 21.14 0.24
CA GLU A 73 6.04 20.83 1.66
C GLU A 73 7.43 20.21 1.89
N ALA A 74 7.85 19.27 1.03
CA ALA A 74 9.17 18.68 1.11
C ALA A 74 10.27 19.71 0.77
N ALA A 75 10.11 20.47 -0.31
CA ALA A 75 11.08 21.48 -0.73
C ALA A 75 11.33 22.53 0.36
N GLN A 76 10.27 23.03 1.02
CA GLN A 76 10.39 23.93 2.17
C GLN A 76 11.20 23.32 3.32
N TYR A 77 11.00 22.03 3.62
CA TYR A 77 11.76 21.32 4.64
C TYR A 77 13.25 21.17 4.28
N PHE A 78 13.56 21.01 2.99
CA PHE A 78 14.94 20.96 2.50
C PHE A 78 15.57 22.35 2.26
N GLY A 79 14.79 23.44 2.38
CA GLY A 79 15.25 24.79 2.09
C GLY A 79 15.38 25.10 0.60
N ILE A 80 14.68 24.33 -0.24
CA ILE A 80 14.64 24.53 -1.69
C ILE A 80 13.57 25.59 -2.00
N GLU A 81 13.95 26.62 -2.77
CA GLU A 81 13.01 27.65 -3.21
C GLU A 81 11.94 27.06 -4.13
N THR A 82 10.66 27.33 -3.85
CA THR A 82 9.51 26.76 -4.56
C THR A 82 8.81 27.74 -5.50
N ALA A 83 9.23 29.01 -5.53
CA ALA A 83 8.61 30.03 -6.35
C ALA A 83 8.92 29.81 -7.84
N GLY A 84 7.88 29.71 -8.67
CA GLY A 84 8.02 29.62 -10.14
C GLY A 84 8.56 28.30 -10.69
N LYS A 85 8.82 27.29 -9.86
CA LYS A 85 9.33 25.99 -10.30
C LYS A 85 8.21 25.02 -10.67
N ASP A 86 8.45 24.23 -11.73
CA ASP A 86 7.56 23.17 -12.15
C ASP A 86 7.62 21.93 -11.22
N ALA A 87 6.56 21.13 -11.21
CA ALA A 87 6.47 19.89 -10.44
C ALA A 87 7.63 18.93 -10.73
N LYS A 88 8.05 18.82 -12.00
CA LYS A 88 9.13 17.94 -12.40
C LYS A 88 10.48 18.45 -11.88
N GLN A 89 10.73 19.76 -11.98
CA GLN A 89 11.96 20.38 -11.50
C GLN A 89 12.12 20.22 -9.99
N LEU A 90 11.08 20.53 -9.21
CA LEU A 90 11.08 20.30 -7.76
C LEU A 90 11.32 18.84 -7.41
N SER A 91 10.74 17.91 -8.18
CA SER A 91 10.95 16.48 -7.95
C SER A 91 12.38 16.04 -8.20
N GLU A 92 13.08 16.60 -9.20
CA GLU A 92 14.48 16.26 -9.48
C GLU A 92 15.43 16.87 -8.43
N GLU A 93 15.22 18.13 -8.05
CA GLU A 93 15.98 18.77 -6.97
C GLU A 93 15.82 18.04 -5.64
N LEU A 94 14.59 17.61 -5.31
CA LEU A 94 14.33 16.80 -4.11
C LEU A 94 14.98 15.42 -4.19
N LYS A 95 15.04 14.79 -5.36
CA LYS A 95 15.77 13.52 -5.53
C LYS A 95 17.26 13.72 -5.30
N ALA A 96 17.84 14.82 -5.79
CA ALA A 96 19.23 15.16 -5.54
C ALA A 96 19.48 15.40 -4.04
N ALA A 97 18.64 16.22 -3.39
CA ALA A 97 18.72 16.48 -1.95
C ALA A 97 18.54 15.21 -1.11
N ARG A 98 17.65 14.29 -1.53
CA ARG A 98 17.47 12.99 -0.88
C ARG A 98 18.71 12.11 -0.99
N LYS A 99 19.42 12.14 -2.12
CA LYS A 99 20.67 11.39 -2.31
C LYS A 99 21.82 11.99 -1.50
N ALA A 100 21.87 13.32 -1.39
CA ALA A 100 22.85 14.02 -0.57
C ALA A 100 22.63 13.76 0.93
N ASP A 101 21.39 13.90 1.41
CA ASP A 101 21.05 13.83 2.84
C ASP A 101 19.92 12.81 3.12
N GLU A 102 20.20 11.52 2.92
CA GLU A 102 19.20 10.47 3.14
C GLU A 102 18.69 10.44 4.59
N ALA A 103 19.55 10.76 5.56
CA ALA A 103 19.17 10.84 6.97
C ALA A 103 18.13 11.93 7.23
N LYS A 104 18.26 13.11 6.60
CA LYS A 104 17.30 14.21 6.70
C LYS A 104 15.96 13.81 6.08
N TRP A 105 15.98 13.10 4.96
CA TRP A 105 14.78 12.53 4.33
C TRP A 105 14.08 11.51 5.21
N LYS A 106 14.81 10.57 5.83
CA LYS A 106 14.24 9.57 6.74
C LYS A 106 13.53 10.23 7.92
N ARG A 107 14.12 11.27 8.52
CA ARG A 107 13.49 12.05 9.59
C ARG A 107 12.20 12.74 9.13
N PHE A 108 12.22 13.36 7.95
CA PHE A 108 11.03 13.98 7.36
C PHE A 108 9.91 12.98 7.14
N VAL A 109 10.22 11.82 6.54
CA VAL A 109 9.23 10.76 6.30
C VAL A 109 8.64 10.27 7.62
N ALA A 110 9.46 10.03 8.64
CA ALA A 110 8.98 9.60 9.95
C ALA A 110 8.02 10.64 10.58
N GLU A 111 8.34 11.92 10.50
CA GLU A 111 7.46 12.99 10.99
C GLU A 111 6.13 13.04 10.22
N GLN A 112 6.17 12.89 8.90
CA GLN A 112 4.98 12.89 8.05
C GLN A 112 4.11 11.64 8.26
N GLU A 113 4.74 10.48 8.49
CA GLU A 113 4.05 9.24 8.84
C GLU A 113 3.35 9.39 10.19
N ALA A 114 4.00 9.95 11.21
CA ALA A 114 3.37 10.22 12.51
C ALA A 114 2.15 11.14 12.36
N LYS A 115 2.26 12.24 11.59
CA LYS A 115 1.12 13.12 11.28
C LYS A 115 0.00 12.38 10.56
N HIS A 116 0.33 11.47 9.65
CA HIS A 116 -0.65 10.65 8.94
C HIS A 116 -1.36 9.67 9.87
N LEU A 117 -0.64 9.05 10.81
CA LEU A 117 -1.23 8.14 11.81
C LEU A 117 -2.22 8.88 12.72
N VAL A 118 -1.84 10.04 13.23
CA VAL A 118 -2.74 10.88 14.05
C VAL A 118 -4.01 11.21 13.26
N ARG A 119 -3.89 11.63 12.00
CA ARG A 119 -5.05 11.88 11.14
C ARG A 119 -5.93 10.64 10.99
N LEU A 120 -5.36 9.47 10.72
CA LEU A 120 -6.13 8.22 10.63
C LEU A 120 -6.88 7.92 11.92
N GLN A 121 -6.24 8.07 13.07
CA GLN A 121 -6.91 7.87 14.37
C GLN A 121 -8.05 8.86 14.56
N THR A 122 -7.87 10.14 14.21
CA THR A 122 -8.97 11.12 14.28
C THR A 122 -10.14 10.77 13.36
N PHE A 123 -9.87 10.26 12.15
CA PHE A 123 -10.91 9.79 11.24
C PHE A 123 -11.61 8.54 11.76
N ALA A 124 -10.86 7.58 12.30
CA ALA A 124 -11.42 6.39 12.94
C ALA A 124 -12.35 6.77 14.11
N LYS A 125 -11.92 7.67 15.00
CA LYS A 125 -12.75 8.19 16.10
C LYS A 125 -14.04 8.83 15.60
N LYS A 126 -13.99 9.65 14.55
CA LYS A 126 -15.18 10.26 13.92
C LYS A 126 -16.15 9.23 13.36
N LEU A 127 -15.65 8.09 12.91
CA LEU A 127 -16.45 6.98 12.37
C LEU A 127 -16.91 5.99 13.45
N GLY A 128 -16.54 6.21 14.73
CA GLY A 128 -16.83 5.31 15.83
C GLY A 128 -16.01 4.02 15.82
N ILE A 129 -14.86 4.01 15.14
CA ILE A 129 -13.97 2.85 15.04
C ILE A 129 -12.97 2.90 16.21
N ALA A 130 -12.88 1.81 16.97
CA ALA A 130 -11.91 1.68 18.05
C ALA A 130 -10.46 1.76 17.51
N THR A 131 -9.63 2.63 18.07
CA THR A 131 -8.25 2.89 17.62
C THR A 131 -7.18 2.17 18.44
N GLU A 132 -7.56 1.55 19.55
CA GLU A 132 -6.62 0.92 20.49
C GLU A 132 -6.12 -0.42 19.95
N GLY A 133 -4.80 -0.62 19.97
CA GLY A 133 -4.15 -1.87 19.54
C GLY A 133 -4.16 -2.15 18.03
N LYS A 134 -4.70 -1.25 17.20
CA LYS A 134 -4.78 -1.45 15.74
C LYS A 134 -3.63 -0.83 14.99
N ASP A 135 -3.10 -1.57 14.01
CA ASP A 135 -2.08 -1.07 13.11
C ASP A 135 -2.66 -0.05 12.10
N ALA A 136 -1.79 0.83 11.58
CA ALA A 136 -2.13 1.82 10.57
C ALA A 136 -2.84 1.24 9.34
N LYS A 137 -2.42 0.04 8.89
CA LYS A 137 -3.03 -0.64 7.75
C LYS A 137 -4.44 -1.13 8.08
N GLN A 138 -4.64 -1.66 9.28
CA GLN A 138 -5.94 -2.12 9.75
C GLN A 138 -6.92 -0.96 9.88
N LEU A 139 -6.50 0.15 10.52
CA LEU A 139 -7.30 1.37 10.63
C LEU A 139 -7.75 1.89 9.26
N ARG A 140 -6.83 1.93 8.27
CA ARG A 140 -7.18 2.35 6.90
C ARG A 140 -8.23 1.43 6.27
N LYS A 141 -8.11 0.12 6.45
CA LYS A 141 -9.05 -0.86 5.90
C LYS A 141 -10.43 -0.67 6.52
N GLU A 142 -10.52 -0.60 7.84
CA GLU A 142 -11.78 -0.42 8.55
C GLU A 142 -12.45 0.92 8.23
N ILE A 143 -11.69 2.02 8.20
CA ILE A 143 -12.20 3.34 7.77
C ILE A 143 -12.80 3.25 6.36
N ARG A 144 -12.09 2.56 5.44
CA ARG A 144 -12.56 2.41 4.07
C ARG A 144 -13.84 1.60 3.98
N GLU A 145 -13.93 0.47 4.68
CA GLU A 145 -15.14 -0.37 4.69
C GLU A 145 -16.32 0.37 5.33
N ARG A 146 -16.10 1.04 6.46
CA ARG A 146 -17.14 1.85 7.13
C ARG A 146 -17.69 2.95 6.21
N CYS A 147 -16.81 3.63 5.47
CA CYS A 147 -17.22 4.64 4.49
C CYS A 147 -18.03 4.02 3.33
N LYS A 148 -17.64 2.85 2.83
CA LYS A 148 -18.40 2.14 1.78
C LYS A 148 -19.79 1.75 2.29
N GLU A 149 -19.89 1.17 3.47
CA GLU A 149 -21.17 0.79 4.09
C GLU A 149 -22.09 2.00 4.28
N SER A 150 -21.55 3.15 4.70
CA SER A 150 -22.34 4.38 4.82
C SER A 150 -22.86 4.87 3.46
N ARG A 151 -22.07 4.72 2.39
CA ARG A 151 -22.47 5.10 1.03
C ARG A 151 -23.54 4.15 0.49
N THR A 152 -23.35 2.84 0.61
CA THR A 152 -24.31 1.85 0.11
C THR A 152 -25.66 1.97 0.83
N ARG A 153 -25.66 2.25 2.14
CA ARG A 153 -26.90 2.49 2.91
C ARG A 153 -27.65 3.75 2.43
N GLN A 154 -26.95 4.82 2.10
CA GLN A 154 -27.55 6.04 1.54
C GLN A 154 -28.13 5.80 0.14
N GLU A 155 -27.42 5.07 -0.71
CA GLU A 155 -27.89 4.71 -2.06
C GLU A 155 -29.12 3.79 -2.02
N SER A 156 -29.20 2.87 -1.06
CA SER A 156 -30.39 2.02 -0.87
C SER A 156 -31.59 2.77 -0.25
N GLY A 157 -31.35 3.77 0.61
CA GLY A 157 -32.42 4.54 1.26
C GLY A 157 -33.16 5.50 0.32
N GLY A 158 -32.50 5.98 -0.74
CA GLY A 158 -33.11 6.89 -1.73
C GLY A 158 -33.99 6.20 -2.78
N LYS A 159 -33.94 4.86 -2.89
CA LYS A 159 -34.68 4.12 -3.93
C LYS A 159 -36.04 3.59 -3.48
N VAL A 160 -36.35 3.64 -2.18
CA VAL A 160 -37.60 3.10 -1.62
C VAL A 160 -38.78 4.08 -1.73
N GLU A 161 -38.55 5.39 -1.83
CA GLU A 161 -39.65 6.39 -1.86
C GLU A 161 -40.21 6.76 -3.25
N ALA A 162 -39.57 6.36 -4.35
CA ALA A 162 -39.98 6.82 -5.68
C ALA A 162 -41.10 5.98 -6.33
N HIS A 163 -41.38 4.75 -5.84
CA HIS A 163 -42.34 3.85 -6.49
C HIS A 163 -43.75 3.87 -5.86
N ASP A 164 -43.91 4.28 -4.59
CA ASP A 164 -45.22 4.24 -3.92
C ASP A 164 -46.03 5.54 -4.01
N ARG A 165 -45.42 6.66 -4.41
CA ARG A 165 -46.13 7.94 -4.50
C ARG A 165 -47.06 8.08 -5.71
N ASP A 166 -46.89 7.24 -6.72
CA ASP A 166 -47.64 7.33 -7.98
C ASP A 166 -48.98 6.55 -7.97
N LYS A 167 -49.23 5.74 -6.92
CA LYS A 167 -50.47 4.98 -6.77
C LYS A 167 -51.61 5.72 -6.03
N LEU A 168 -51.35 6.92 -5.50
CA LEU A 168 -52.33 7.67 -4.70
C LEU A 168 -53.04 8.81 -5.45
N LYS A 169 -52.76 9.02 -6.74
CA LYS A 169 -53.39 10.10 -7.55
C LYS A 169 -54.41 9.64 -8.59
N LYS A 170 -54.80 8.35 -8.60
CA LYS A 170 -55.71 7.79 -9.62
C LYS A 170 -57.08 7.35 -9.07
N THR A 171 -57.49 7.87 -7.93
CA THR A 171 -58.77 7.54 -7.28
C THR A 171 -59.53 8.78 -6.82
N GLU A 172 -59.61 9.80 -7.68
CA GLU A 172 -60.62 10.87 -7.60
C GLU A 172 -61.23 11.09 -8.98
#